data_AF-A0A972L8L5-F1
#
_entry.id   AF-A0A972L8L5-F1
#
_cell.length_a   1.000
_cell.length_b   1.000
_cell.length_c   1.000
_cell.angle_alpha   90.00
_cell.angle_beta   90.00
_cell.angle_gamma   90.00
#
_symmetry.space_group_name_H-M   'P 1'
#
loop_
_entity.id
_entity.type
_entity.pdbx_description
1 polymer ?
#
loop_
_entity_poly.entity_id
_entity_poly.type
_entity_poly.pdbx_seq_one_letter_code
_entity_poly.pdbx_strand_id
1 'polypeptide(L)'
;MSICRCIEVHCWPRGRKQEYVAYVKPVGYPDTALICGRCNNPGVIWLTHEEKAAYENGIRIFNGPNRFTRMRADDGGTHEGQVVGCLM
;
A
#
# COMPACT_ATOMS: atom_id res chain seq x y z
N MET A 1 -4.54 -8.03 -4.85
CA MET A 1 -3.65 -8.42 -3.73
C MET A 1 -2.75 -7.25 -3.49
N SER A 2 -2.96 -6.57 -2.37
CA SER A 2 -2.23 -5.37 -2.01
C SER A 2 -0.74 -5.63 -1.97
N ILE A 3 0.04 -4.59 -2.25
CA ILE A 3 1.50 -4.67 -2.23
C ILE A 3 2.07 -3.63 -1.29
N CYS A 4 3.13 -4.03 -0.56
CA CYS A 4 3.87 -3.12 0.30
C CYS A 4 5.04 -2.48 -0.45
N ARG A 5 4.98 -1.16 -0.65
CA ARG A 5 6.06 -0.35 -1.24
C ARG A 5 6.15 1.00 -0.55
N CYS A 6 7.35 1.56 -0.45
CA CYS A 6 7.54 2.92 0.07
C CYS A 6 7.01 3.96 -0.93
N ILE A 7 6.67 5.15 -0.43
CA ILE A 7 6.20 6.28 -1.25
C ILE A 7 7.33 7.16 -1.78
N GLU A 8 8.56 6.98 -1.28
CA GLU A 8 9.71 7.82 -1.62
C GLU A 8 10.43 7.34 -2.88
N VAL A 9 10.84 6.06 -2.89
CA VAL A 9 11.70 5.49 -3.96
C VAL A 9 10.91 4.54 -4.86
N HIS A 10 10.14 3.63 -4.28
CA HIS A 10 9.40 2.59 -5.01
C HIS A 10 7.91 2.89 -5.11
N CYS A 11 7.57 4.19 -5.20
CA CYS A 11 6.20 4.65 -5.20
C CYS A 11 5.45 4.16 -6.45
N TRP A 12 4.12 4.20 -6.36
CA TRP A 12 3.18 3.87 -7.42
C TRP A 12 3.54 2.61 -8.24
N PRO A 13 3.37 1.42 -7.65
CA PRO A 13 3.74 0.17 -8.30
C PRO A 13 2.92 -0.03 -9.58
N ARG A 14 3.58 0.06 -10.74
CA ARG A 14 2.98 -0.29 -12.03
C ARG A 14 3.01 -1.80 -12.21
N GLY A 15 1.96 -2.47 -11.74
CA GLY A 15 1.80 -3.91 -11.94
C GLY A 15 1.48 -4.22 -13.41
N ARG A 16 2.05 -5.30 -13.95
CA ARG A 16 1.67 -5.79 -15.30
C ARG A 16 0.25 -6.37 -15.38
N LYS A 17 -0.29 -6.81 -14.23
CA LYS A 17 -1.57 -7.55 -14.13
C LYS A 17 -2.62 -6.85 -13.27
N GLN A 18 -2.21 -5.88 -12.45
CA GLN A 18 -3.08 -5.19 -11.51
C GLN A 18 -2.67 -3.71 -11.49
N GLU A 19 -3.68 -2.85 -11.54
CA GLU A 19 -3.54 -1.43 -11.38
C GLU A 19 -3.75 -1.05 -9.91
N TYR A 20 -2.79 -0.30 -9.37
CA TYR A 20 -2.87 0.24 -8.01
C TYR A 20 -3.19 1.72 -8.10
N VAL A 21 -4.31 2.11 -7.50
CA VAL A 21 -4.91 3.44 -7.67
C VAL A 21 -4.84 4.30 -6.42
N ALA A 22 -4.60 3.69 -5.28
CA ALA A 22 -4.44 4.40 -4.02
C ALA A 22 -3.47 3.66 -3.10
N TYR A 23 -3.06 4.31 -2.03
CA TYR A 23 -2.43 3.65 -0.90
C TYR A 23 -3.06 4.10 0.41
N VAL A 24 -2.91 3.25 1.42
CA VAL A 24 -3.26 3.53 2.81
C VAL A 24 -2.04 3.27 3.69
N LYS A 25 -1.97 3.98 4.80
CA LYS A 25 -0.90 3.78 5.77
C LYS A 25 -1.21 2.54 6.63
N PRO A 26 -0.21 1.73 6.96
CA PRO A 26 -0.37 0.71 7.99
C PRO A 26 -0.44 1.34 9.37
N VAL A 27 -0.97 0.58 10.33
CA VAL A 27 -0.93 0.98 11.74
C VAL A 27 0.52 1.32 12.16
N GLY A 28 0.68 2.47 12.80
CA GLY A 28 1.96 2.95 13.32
C GLY A 28 2.84 3.70 12.31
N TYR A 29 2.43 3.86 11.05
CA TYR A 29 3.24 4.58 10.06
C TYR A 29 3.58 6.03 10.51
N PRO A 30 4.84 6.50 10.38
CA PRO A 30 5.96 5.87 9.68
C PRO A 30 6.75 4.83 10.49
N ASP A 31 6.56 4.74 11.81
CA ASP A 31 7.23 3.76 12.68
C ASP A 31 6.52 2.40 12.67
N THR A 32 6.35 1.86 11.45
CA THR A 32 5.57 0.65 11.19
C THR A 32 6.46 -0.57 10.97
N ALA A 33 5.91 -1.76 11.27
CA ALA A 33 6.55 -3.03 10.94
C ALA A 33 6.48 -3.38 9.44
N LEU A 34 5.67 -2.65 8.66
CA LEU A 34 5.59 -2.86 7.21
C LEU A 34 6.75 -2.17 6.50
N ILE A 35 7.71 -2.96 6.04
CA ILE A 35 8.86 -2.50 5.27
C ILE A 35 8.64 -2.72 3.78
N CYS A 36 9.04 -1.76 2.96
CA CYS A 36 8.97 -1.87 1.50
C CYS A 36 9.63 -3.16 1.02
N GLY A 37 8.93 -3.98 0.24
CA GLY A 37 9.53 -5.23 -0.27
C GLY A 37 10.60 -5.06 -1.38
N ARG A 38 11.25 -3.89 -1.47
CA ARG A 38 12.37 -3.58 -2.40
C ARG A 38 13.50 -2.78 -1.76
N CYS A 39 13.25 -2.09 -0.64
CA CYS A 39 14.27 -1.36 0.13
C CYS A 39 13.86 -1.32 1.60
N ASN A 40 14.70 -0.76 2.47
CA ASN A 40 14.45 -0.75 3.91
C ASN A 40 13.55 0.42 4.39
N ASN A 41 12.97 1.20 3.48
CA ASN A 41 12.11 2.33 3.86
C ASN A 41 10.74 1.81 4.35
N PRO A 42 10.05 2.54 5.24
CA PRO A 42 8.67 2.25 5.61
C PRO A 42 7.77 2.12 4.38
N GLY A 43 6.98 1.04 4.35
CA GLY A 43 6.07 0.73 3.27
C GLY A 43 4.65 1.17 3.57
N VAL A 44 3.94 1.59 2.53
CA VAL A 44 2.48 1.76 2.56
C VAL A 44 1.80 0.55 1.91
N ILE A 45 0.50 0.40 2.15
CA ILE A 45 -0.31 -0.65 1.53
C ILE A 45 -0.94 -0.06 0.28
N TRP A 46 -0.46 -0.46 -0.90
CA TRP A 46 -1.05 -0.06 -2.18
C TRP A 46 -2.27 -0.92 -2.48
N LEU A 47 -3.35 -0.26 -2.90
CA LEU A 47 -4.67 -0.82 -3.11
C LEU A 47 -5.05 -0.81 -4.60
N THR A 48 -5.64 -1.90 -5.05
CA THR A 48 -6.42 -1.93 -6.29
C THR A 48 -7.75 -1.18 -6.12
N HIS A 49 -8.52 -1.01 -7.21
CA HIS A 49 -9.87 -0.45 -7.12
C HIS A 49 -10.77 -1.18 -6.13
N GLU A 50 -10.77 -2.51 -6.17
CA GLU A 50 -11.61 -3.35 -5.28
C GLU A 50 -11.18 -3.20 -3.81
N GLU A 51 -9.86 -3.14 -3.58
CA GLU A 51 -9.31 -3.00 -2.23
C GLU A 51 -9.53 -1.59 -1.67
N LYS A 52 -9.49 -0.55 -2.52
CA LYS A 52 -9.89 0.81 -2.16
C LYS A 52 -11.35 0.86 -1.73
N ALA A 53 -12.26 0.31 -2.53
CA ALA A 53 -13.67 0.25 -2.19
C ALA A 53 -13.91 -0.55 -0.88
N ALA A 54 -13.18 -1.64 -0.67
CA ALA A 54 -13.25 -2.40 0.58
C ALA A 54 -12.79 -1.55 1.78
N TYR A 55 -11.71 -0.76 1.63
CA TYR A 55 -11.25 0.17 2.65
C TYR A 55 -12.32 1.22 3.00
N GLU A 56 -12.93 1.83 1.98
CA GLU A 56 -14.00 2.81 2.15
C GLU A 56 -15.23 2.23 2.89
N ASN A 57 -15.46 0.93 2.74
CA ASN A 57 -16.49 0.18 3.48
C ASN A 57 -16.04 -0.34 4.86
N GLY A 58 -14.90 0.13 5.38
CA GLY A 58 -14.43 -0.19 6.74
C GLY A 58 -13.52 -1.41 6.84
N ILE A 59 -13.18 -2.09 5.74
CA ILE A 59 -12.20 -3.18 5.78
C ILE A 59 -10.80 -2.60 6.01
N ARG A 60 -10.05 -3.21 6.93
CA ARG A 60 -8.68 -2.77 7.28
C ARG A 60 -7.63 -3.84 7.11
N ILE A 61 -8.00 -5.10 6.85
CA ILE A 61 -7.06 -6.20 6.72
C ILE A 61 -6.99 -6.63 5.25
N PHE A 62 -5.81 -6.47 4.66
CA PHE A 62 -5.55 -6.77 3.26
C PHE A 62 -4.55 -7.92 3.12
N ASN A 63 -4.72 -8.74 2.09
CA ASN A 63 -3.79 -9.83 1.78
C ASN A 63 -2.61 -9.30 0.97
N GLY A 64 -1.40 -9.69 1.35
CA GLY A 64 -0.18 -9.42 0.59
C GLY A 64 -0.09 -10.25 -0.68
N PRO A 65 0.98 -10.03 -1.48
CA PRO A 65 1.25 -10.86 -2.64
C PRO A 65 1.62 -12.24 -2.12
N ASN A 66 0.75 -13.24 -2.36
CA ASN A 66 0.67 -14.58 -1.75
C ASN A 66 0.00 -14.61 -0.35
N ARG A 67 -0.61 -15.74 0.02
CA ARG A 67 -1.48 -15.85 1.21
C ARG A 67 -0.75 -15.89 2.56
N PHE A 68 0.58 -15.63 2.61
CA PHE A 68 1.33 -15.74 3.87
C PHE A 68 1.29 -14.46 4.71
N THR A 69 1.13 -13.28 4.11
CA THR A 69 1.12 -12.00 4.85
C THR A 69 -0.24 -11.33 4.77
N ARG A 70 -0.73 -10.86 5.92
CA ARG A 70 -1.84 -9.91 6.01
C ARG A 70 -1.34 -8.60 6.61
N MET A 71 -1.82 -7.49 6.07
CA MET A 71 -1.42 -6.14 6.44
C MET A 71 -2.64 -5.41 7.00
N ARG A 72 -2.47 -4.69 8.10
CA ARG A 72 -3.54 -3.89 8.69
C ARG A 72 -3.31 -2.40 8.44
N ALA A 73 -4.27 -1.77 7.78
CA ALA A 73 -4.30 -0.33 7.55
C ALA A 73 -4.76 0.42 8.81
N ASP A 74 -4.33 1.67 8.94
CA ASP A 74 -4.89 2.63 9.89
C ASP A 74 -6.19 3.26 9.37
N ASP A 75 -6.75 4.19 10.13
CA ASP A 75 -7.96 4.94 9.78
C ASP A 75 -7.65 6.31 9.13
N GLY A 76 -6.42 6.50 8.62
CA GLY A 76 -5.94 7.76 8.07
C GLY A 76 -6.51 8.13 6.69
N GLY A 77 -7.31 7.25 6.08
CA GLY A 77 -7.91 7.46 4.78
C GLY A 77 -7.05 6.96 3.61
N THR A 78 -7.61 7.07 2.41
CA THR A 78 -6.93 6.70 1.15
C THR A 78 -6.18 7.89 0.57
N HIS A 79 -5.01 7.62 0.00
CA HIS A 79 -4.21 8.60 -0.73
C HIS A 79 -4.11 8.20 -2.20
N GLU A 80 -4.50 9.09 -3.12
CA GLU A 80 -4.57 8.77 -4.56
C GLU A 80 -3.18 8.51 -5.18
N GLY A 81 -3.16 7.59 -6.15
CA GLY A 81 -1.97 7.12 -6.84
C GLY A 81 -1.44 8.11 -7.87
N GLN A 82 -0.65 9.08 -7.41
CA GLN A 82 0.41 9.79 -8.13
C GLN A 82 1.27 10.51 -7.10
N VAL A 83 2.26 9.83 -6.51
CA VAL A 83 3.20 10.53 -5.63
C VAL A 83 4.18 11.28 -6.52
N VAL A 84 3.98 12.59 -6.66
CA VAL A 84 4.91 13.51 -7.32
C VAL A 84 6.28 13.38 -6.65
N GLY A 85 7.29 12.92 -7.40
CA GLY A 85 8.65 12.75 -6.89
C GLY A 85 9.24 11.33 -6.92
N CYS A 86 8.51 10.34 -7.45
CA CYS A 86 9.10 9.02 -7.72
C CYS A 86 10.30 9.13 -8.66
N LEU A 87 11.51 8.97 -8.14
CA LEU A 87 12.66 8.68 -8.98
C LEU A 87 12.53 7.22 -9.44
N MET A 88 12.20 7.04 -10.73
CA MET A 88 12.10 5.74 -11.39
C MET A 88 13.42 4.97 -11.38
#